data_AF-A0AA89C8X8-F1
#
_entry.id   AF-A0AA89C8X8-F1
#
_cell.length_a   1.000
_cell.length_b   1.000
_cell.length_c   1.000
_cell.angle_alpha   90.00
_cell.angle_beta   90.00
_cell.angle_gamma   90.00
#
_symmetry.space_group_name_H-M   'P 1'
#
loop_
_entity.id
_entity.type
_entity.pdbx_description
1 polymer ?
#
loop_
_entity_poly.entity_id
_entity_poly.type
_entity_poly.pdbx_seq_one_letter_code
_entity_poly.pdbx_strand_id
1 'polypeptide(L)'
;MGPAYDLPSVMSKFLHLGMSLDDVIGAVTWIPAKAIGWDDRIGSLGIGREADITVLRLEDYNNVMEDSQSQVRHVEKILRPVAVWRRGATFNITKPSVQPNTEAMASNRKEWDNIIIRDAHPPSV
;
A
#
# COMPACT_ATOMS: atom_id res chain seq x y z
N MET A 1 2.18 14.94 0.33
CA MET A 1 2.95 13.80 -0.19
C MET A 1 2.00 12.61 -0.30
N GLY A 2 1.51 12.38 -1.51
CA GLY A 2 0.74 11.23 -1.97
C GLY A 2 1.24 10.94 -3.40
N PRO A 3 0.91 9.79 -4.01
CA PRO A 3 -0.24 8.95 -3.67
C PRO A 3 0.13 7.59 -3.05
N ALA A 4 1.41 7.34 -2.80
CA ALA A 4 1.89 6.20 -2.01
C ALA A 4 2.16 6.67 -0.57
N TYR A 5 1.13 6.60 0.28
CA TYR A 5 1.16 7.13 1.64
C TYR A 5 1.91 6.23 2.62
N ASP A 6 1.66 4.94 2.52
CA ASP A 6 2.31 3.88 3.28
C ASP A 6 2.20 2.55 2.51
N LEU A 7 2.93 1.54 2.96
CA LEU A 7 2.93 0.23 2.33
C LEU A 7 1.56 -0.48 2.42
N PRO A 8 0.83 -0.50 3.56
CA PRO A 8 -0.49 -1.13 3.64
C PRO A 8 -1.53 -0.53 2.68
N SER A 9 -1.51 0.79 2.45
CA SER A 9 -2.37 1.43 1.46
C SER A 9 -2.01 0.96 0.04
N VAL A 10 -0.71 0.88 -0.29
CA VAL A 10 -0.28 0.34 -1.60
C VAL A 10 -0.69 -1.12 -1.76
N MET A 11 -0.50 -1.97 -0.75
CA MET A 11 -0.98 -3.35 -0.72
C MET A 11 -2.49 -3.44 -1.01
N SER A 12 -3.28 -2.53 -0.42
CA SER A 12 -4.73 -2.48 -0.60
C SER A 12 -5.14 -2.12 -2.03
N LYS A 13 -4.36 -1.27 -2.72
CA LYS A 13 -4.58 -0.98 -4.16
C LYS A 13 -4.41 -2.24 -5.00
N PHE A 14 -3.36 -3.04 -4.75
CA PHE A 14 -3.14 -4.27 -5.50
C PHE A 14 -4.18 -5.35 -5.20
N LEU A 15 -4.63 -5.45 -3.95
CA LEU A 15 -5.76 -6.30 -3.59
C LEU A 15 -7.03 -5.91 -4.36
N HIS A 16 -7.33 -4.60 -4.45
CA HIS A 16 -8.46 -4.09 -5.22
C HIS A 16 -8.32 -4.37 -6.74
N LEU A 17 -7.10 -4.35 -7.27
CA LEU A 17 -6.81 -4.67 -8.67
C LEU A 17 -6.82 -6.18 -8.98
N GLY A 18 -7.12 -7.03 -8.00
CA GLY A 18 -7.34 -8.46 -8.19
C GLY A 18 -6.18 -9.38 -7.83
N MET A 19 -5.08 -8.87 -7.25
CA MET A 19 -4.11 -9.78 -6.61
C MET A 19 -4.75 -10.48 -5.42
N SER A 20 -4.43 -11.76 -5.21
CA SER A 20 -4.85 -12.47 -4.01
C SER A 20 -4.17 -11.88 -2.77
N LEU A 21 -4.79 -12.08 -1.59
CA LEU A 21 -4.16 -11.64 -0.33
C LEU A 21 -2.78 -12.28 -0.14
N ASP A 22 -2.64 -13.57 -0.48
CA ASP A 22 -1.38 -14.31 -0.37
C ASP A 22 -0.29 -13.72 -1.27
N ASP A 23 -0.63 -13.37 -2.51
CA ASP A 23 0.31 -12.73 -3.44
C ASP A 23 0.73 -11.34 -2.92
N VAL A 24 -0.21 -10.56 -2.37
CA VAL A 24 0.07 -9.24 -1.80
C VAL A 24 1.01 -9.36 -0.60
N ILE A 25 0.77 -10.31 0.31
CA ILE A 25 1.67 -10.56 1.45
C ILE A 25 3.04 -11.04 0.95
N GLY A 26 3.09 -11.94 -0.02
CA GLY A 26 4.33 -12.43 -0.61
C GLY A 26 5.17 -11.32 -1.23
N ALA A 27 4.53 -10.40 -1.97
CA ALA A 27 5.16 -9.27 -2.65
C ALA A 27 5.82 -8.26 -1.69
N VAL A 28 5.43 -8.26 -0.41
CA VAL A 28 5.99 -7.36 0.61
C VAL A 28 6.76 -8.07 1.73
N THR A 29 6.97 -9.39 1.62
CA THR A 29 7.67 -10.20 2.64
C THR A 29 8.81 -11.02 2.04
N TRP A 30 8.56 -12.27 1.64
CA TRP A 30 9.61 -13.21 1.25
C TRP A 30 10.18 -12.92 -0.14
N ILE A 31 9.38 -12.39 -1.08
CA ILE A 31 9.86 -12.03 -2.42
C ILE A 31 10.95 -10.94 -2.35
N PRO A 32 10.73 -9.78 -1.69
CA PRO A 32 11.78 -8.78 -1.56
C PRO A 32 12.94 -9.24 -0.68
N ALA A 33 12.70 -10.04 0.37
CA ALA A 33 13.77 -10.62 1.19
C ALA A 33 14.71 -11.49 0.34
N LYS A 34 14.15 -12.34 -0.52
CA LYS A 34 14.92 -13.18 -1.45
C LYS A 34 15.65 -12.33 -2.49
N ALA A 35 15.00 -11.29 -3.02
CA ALA A 35 15.60 -10.41 -4.02
C ALA A 35 16.87 -9.70 -3.51
N ILE A 36 16.95 -9.43 -2.21
CA ILE A 36 18.13 -8.83 -1.56
C ILE A 36 19.04 -9.85 -0.87
N GLY A 37 18.76 -11.16 -1.01
CA GLY A 37 19.56 -12.25 -0.44
C GLY A 37 19.48 -12.39 1.08
N TRP A 38 18.36 -11.99 1.71
CA TRP A 38 18.13 -12.04 3.16
C TRP A 38 16.99 -13.00 3.56
N ASP A 39 16.58 -13.90 2.66
CA ASP A 39 15.50 -14.86 2.87
C ASP A 39 15.85 -16.00 3.83
N ASP A 40 17.11 -16.13 4.23
CA ASP A 40 17.58 -16.94 5.34
C ASP A 40 17.28 -16.30 6.72
N ARG A 41 17.07 -14.97 6.75
CA ARG A 41 16.96 -14.17 7.99
C ARG A 41 15.60 -13.52 8.21
N ILE A 42 14.99 -12.94 7.18
CA ILE A 42 13.70 -12.22 7.26
C ILE A 42 12.71 -12.69 6.17
N GLY A 43 11.52 -12.08 6.13
CA GLY A 43 10.54 -12.28 5.06
C GLY A 43 9.64 -13.51 5.24
N SER A 44 9.86 -14.37 6.23
CA SER A 44 8.91 -15.42 6.61
C SER A 44 9.01 -15.77 8.09
N LEU A 45 7.98 -16.42 8.63
CA LEU A 45 7.93 -16.89 10.01
C LEU A 45 8.59 -18.26 10.11
N GLY A 46 9.56 -18.40 11.02
CA GLY A 46 10.26 -19.66 11.26
C GLY A 46 11.22 -19.58 12.44
N ILE A 47 11.51 -20.73 13.04
CA ILE A 47 12.48 -20.83 14.14
C ILE A 47 13.86 -20.37 13.66
N GLY A 48 14.53 -19.53 14.44
CA GLY A 48 15.87 -19.00 14.14
C GLY A 48 15.89 -17.76 13.24
N ARG A 49 14.75 -17.30 12.73
CA ARG A 49 14.63 -16.06 11.94
C ARG A 49 14.48 -14.82 12.83
N GLU A 50 14.76 -13.63 12.29
CA GLU A 50 14.50 -12.38 13.02
C GLU A 50 12.98 -12.21 13.25
N ALA A 51 12.61 -11.79 14.46
CA ALA A 51 11.21 -11.55 14.85
C ALA A 51 10.73 -10.17 14.36
N ASP A 52 10.77 -9.98 13.03
CA ASP A 52 10.19 -8.86 12.30
C ASP A 52 8.78 -9.24 11.85
N ILE A 53 7.77 -8.79 12.60
CA ILE A 53 6.39 -9.25 12.47
C ILE A 53 5.47 -8.05 12.37
N THR A 54 4.55 -8.07 11.40
CA THR A 54 3.45 -7.11 11.31
C THR A 54 2.14 -7.88 11.30
N VAL A 55 1.20 -7.49 12.16
CA VAL A 55 -0.18 -7.98 12.15
C VAL A 55 -1.04 -6.95 11.44
N LEU A 56 -1.74 -7.39 10.39
CA LEU A 56 -2.63 -6.57 9.58
C LEU A 56 -4.09 -6.97 9.83
N ARG A 57 -4.99 -5.99 9.82
CA ARG A 57 -6.44 -6.19 9.75
C ARG A 57 -6.93 -5.79 8.36
N LEU A 58 -7.75 -6.62 7.75
CA LEU A 58 -8.53 -6.25 6.57
C LEU A 58 -9.86 -5.64 7.05
N GLU A 59 -10.07 -4.36 6.74
CA GLU A 59 -11.20 -3.55 7.21
C GLU A 59 -12.07 -3.10 6.03
N ASP A 60 -13.36 -2.83 6.29
CA ASP A 60 -14.21 -2.07 5.38
C ASP A 60 -13.71 -0.63 5.27
N TYR A 61 -13.68 -0.10 4.05
CA TYR A 61 -13.20 1.24 3.75
C TYR A 61 -14.22 2.09 2.98
N ASN A 62 -14.78 1.55 1.89
CA ASN A 62 -15.80 2.20 1.06
C ASN A 62 -15.50 3.67 0.73
N ASN A 63 -14.28 3.94 0.26
CA ASN A 63 -13.83 5.29 -0.08
C ASN A 63 -12.88 5.23 -1.29
N VAL A 64 -12.40 6.38 -1.76
CA VAL A 64 -11.57 6.46 -2.97
C VAL A 64 -10.08 6.46 -2.67
N MET A 65 -9.31 5.87 -3.59
CA MET A 65 -7.85 5.96 -3.60
C MET A 65 -7.40 6.48 -4.96
N GLU A 66 -6.42 7.38 -4.95
CA GLU A 66 -5.76 7.91 -6.15
C GLU A 66 -4.46 7.16 -6.47
N ASP A 67 -4.08 7.15 -7.75
CA ASP A 67 -2.77 6.68 -8.23
C ASP A 67 -1.83 7.84 -8.58
N SER A 68 -0.65 7.50 -9.13
CA SER A 68 0.37 8.46 -9.54
C SER A 68 -0.05 9.40 -10.68
N GLN A 69 -1.10 9.07 -11.41
CA GLN A 69 -1.69 9.90 -12.46
C GLN A 69 -2.95 10.63 -11.98
N SER A 70 -3.16 10.69 -10.65
CA SER A 70 -4.31 11.29 -10.00
C SER A 70 -5.64 10.60 -10.32
N GLN A 71 -5.63 9.43 -10.95
CA GLN A 71 -6.84 8.68 -11.28
C GLN A 71 -7.39 8.05 -10.01
N VAL A 72 -8.72 8.11 -9.82
CA VAL A 72 -9.37 7.62 -8.59
C VAL A 72 -10.14 6.33 -8.83
N ARG A 73 -10.14 5.44 -7.84
CA ARG A 73 -10.96 4.22 -7.81
C ARG A 73 -11.64 4.08 -6.46
N HIS A 74 -12.89 3.60 -6.47
CA HIS A 74 -13.59 3.22 -5.25
C HIS A 74 -13.03 1.90 -4.73
N VAL A 75 -12.56 1.90 -3.49
CA VAL A 75 -11.96 0.76 -2.82
C VAL A 75 -12.82 0.35 -1.64
N GLU A 76 -13.21 -0.93 -1.62
CA GLU A 76 -14.12 -1.47 -0.61
C GLU A 76 -13.41 -1.87 0.68
N LYS A 77 -12.18 -2.38 0.58
CA LYS A 77 -11.40 -2.93 1.70
C LYS A 77 -10.01 -2.30 1.80
N ILE A 78 -9.50 -2.18 3.03
CA ILE A 78 -8.15 -1.66 3.30
C ILE A 78 -7.42 -2.51 4.33
N LEU A 79 -6.11 -2.65 4.17
CA LEU A 79 -5.23 -3.28 5.15
C LEU A 79 -4.71 -2.22 6.13
N ARG A 80 -4.87 -2.48 7.43
CA ARG A 80 -4.36 -1.63 8.52
C ARG A 80 -3.43 -2.41 9.44
N PRO A 81 -2.24 -1.88 9.76
CA PRO A 81 -1.40 -2.48 10.80
C PRO A 81 -2.05 -2.29 12.16
N VAL A 82 -2.07 -3.35 12.97
CA VAL A 82 -2.60 -3.34 14.34
C VAL A 82 -1.56 -3.74 15.38
N ALA A 83 -0.47 -4.40 14.98
CA ALA A 83 0.72 -4.57 15.80
C ALA A 83 1.97 -4.73 14.94
N VAL A 84 3.12 -4.23 15.42
CA VAL A 84 4.41 -4.31 14.73
C VAL A 84 5.50 -4.66 15.74
N TRP A 85 6.33 -5.63 15.37
CA TRP A 85 7.57 -5.97 16.05
C TRP A 85 8.73 -5.88 15.07
N ARG A 86 9.86 -5.37 15.56
CA ARG A 86 11.15 -5.44 14.86
C ARG A 86 12.16 -6.05 15.82
N ARG A 87 12.78 -7.16 15.42
CA ARG A 87 13.70 -7.95 16.25
C ARG A 87 13.12 -8.28 17.62
N GLY A 88 11.82 -8.58 17.67
CA GLY A 88 11.11 -8.93 18.90
C GLY A 88 10.69 -7.75 19.80
N ALA A 89 11.10 -6.53 19.50
CA ALA A 89 10.64 -5.33 20.22
C ALA A 89 9.41 -4.73 19.55
N THR A 90 8.43 -4.27 20.32
CA THR A 90 7.22 -3.60 19.82
C THR A 90 7.51 -2.20 19.29
N PHE A 91 6.78 -1.78 18.26
CA PHE A 91 6.87 -0.43 17.70
C PHE A 91 5.50 0.23 17.58
N ASN A 92 5.49 1.56 17.69
CA ASN A 92 4.28 2.35 17.53
C ASN A 92 3.83 2.38 16.07
N ILE A 93 2.53 2.21 15.86
CA ILE A 93 1.89 2.39 14.55
C ILE A 93 1.56 3.87 14.39
N THR A 94 2.07 4.46 13.31
CA THR A 94 1.73 5.83 12.91
C THR A 94 0.53 5.84 11.99
N LYS A 95 -0.18 6.96 11.93
CA LYS A 95 -1.27 7.17 10.97
C LYS A 95 -0.68 7.79 9.69
N PRO A 96 -1.02 7.27 8.50
CA PRO A 96 -0.64 7.92 7.25
C PRO A 96 -1.35 9.27 7.10
N SER A 97 -0.85 10.12 6.20
CA SER A 97 -1.58 11.30 5.76
C SER A 97 -2.91 10.92 5.10
N VAL A 98 -3.84 11.87 5.05
CA VAL A 98 -5.17 11.65 4.46
C VAL A 98 -5.06 11.43 2.96
N GLN A 99 -5.83 10.45 2.49
CA GLN A 99 -5.99 10.08 1.09
C GLN A 99 -7.42 10.39 0.63
N PRO A 100 -7.64 10.93 -0.59
CA PRO A 100 -6.65 11.30 -1.61
C PRO A 100 -6.04 12.70 -1.43
N ASN A 101 -4.88 12.95 -2.06
CA ASN A 101 -4.21 14.25 -2.04
C ASN A 101 -4.86 15.21 -3.06
N THR A 102 -5.97 15.83 -2.67
CA THR A 102 -6.76 16.71 -3.55
C THR A 102 -5.97 17.89 -4.13
N GLU A 103 -5.02 18.45 -3.38
CA GLU A 103 -4.14 19.52 -3.87
C GLU A 103 -3.24 19.06 -5.02
N ALA A 104 -2.58 17.90 -4.85
CA ALA A 104 -1.75 17.32 -5.90
C ALA A 104 -2.60 16.92 -7.12
N MET A 105 -3.79 16.38 -6.90
CA MET A 105 -4.72 16.04 -7.97
C MET A 105 -5.16 17.29 -8.77
N ALA A 106 -5.46 18.41 -8.08
CA ALA A 106 -5.81 19.67 -8.72
C ALA A 106 -4.66 20.22 -9.57
N SER A 107 -3.42 20.10 -9.10
CA SER A 107 -2.23 20.49 -9.86
C SER A 107 -2.03 19.62 -11.10
N ASN A 108 -2.03 18.29 -10.92
CA ASN A 108 -1.77 17.32 -11.99
C ASN A 108 -2.84 17.34 -13.09
N ARG A 109 -4.08 17.71 -12.75
CA ARG A 109 -5.17 17.87 -13.74
C ARG A 109 -4.80 18.81 -14.88
N LYS A 110 -3.98 19.84 -14.62
CA LYS A 110 -3.57 20.80 -15.66
C LYS A 110 -2.81 20.15 -16.81
N GLU A 111 -2.16 19.02 -16.53
CA GLU A 111 -1.37 18.23 -17.49
C GLU A 111 -2.15 17.02 -18.02
N TRP A 112 -3.45 16.89 -17.72
CA TRP A 112 -4.24 15.70 -18.06
C TRP A 112 -4.19 15.33 -19.55
N ASP A 113 -4.23 16.35 -20.41
CA ASP A 113 -4.20 16.17 -21.85
C ASP A 113 -2.83 15.65 -22.37
N ASN A 114 -1.78 15.76 -21.55
CA ASN A 114 -0.42 15.30 -21.84
C ASN A 114 -0.12 13.88 -21.32
N ILE A 115 -1.04 13.27 -20.55
CA ILE A 115 -0.86 11.92 -20.01
C ILE A 115 -1.18 10.85 -21.07
N ILE A 116 -0.27 9.89 -21.25
CA ILE A 116 -0.40 8.78 -22.22
C ILE A 116 -1.49 7.77 -21.78
N ILE A 117 -1.55 7.44 -20.49
CA ILE A 117 -2.50 6.50 -19.91
C ILE A 117 -3.41 7.26 -18.95
N ARG A 118 -4.68 7.39 -19.31
CA ARG A 118 -5.66 8.18 -18.54
C ARG A 118 -7.06 7.59 -18.67
N ASP A 119 -7.91 7.89 -17.70
CA ASP A 119 -9.33 7.53 -17.75
C ASP A 119 -10.06 8.37 -18.80
N ALA A 120 -11.30 7.97 -19.11
CA ALA A 120 -12.16 8.73 -20.02
C ALA A 120 -12.42 10.17 -19.55
N HIS A 121 -12.38 10.42 -18.24
CA HIS A 121 -12.60 11.74 -17.65
C HIS A 121 -11.45 12.07 -16.69
N PRO A 122 -11.05 13.35 -16.61
CA PRO A 122 -10.14 13.77 -15.56
C PRO A 122 -10.77 13.48 -14.20
N PRO A 123 -9.98 13.38 -13.12
CA PRO A 123 -10.48 13.07 -11.78
C PRO A 123 -11.63 14.02 -11.39
N SER A 124 -12.46 13.75 -10.39
CA SER A 124 -13.31 14.79 -9.79
C SER A 124 -12.63 15.22 -8.51
N VAL A 125 -12.04 16.43 -8.46
CA VAL A 125 -11.53 16.99 -7.20
C VAL A 125 -12.68 17.30 -6.26
#